data_AF-A0A193FU57-F1
#
_entry.id   AF-A0A193FU57-F1
#
_cell.length_a   1.000
_cell.length_b   1.000
_cell.length_c   1.000
_cell.angle_alpha   90.00
_cell.angle_beta   90.00
_cell.angle_gamma   90.00
#
_symmetry.space_group_name_H-M   'P 1'
#
loop_
_entity.id
_entity.type
_entity.pdbx_description
1 polymer ?
#
loop_
_entity_poly.entity_id
_entity_poly.type
_entity_poly.pdbx_seq_one_letter_code
_entity_poly.pdbx_strand_id
1 'polypeptide(L)'
;MAIAKGRERLLGAEPELARNADARATEKAGAAQDQRIAFYEAEIEREIADYARSQGVDELDMLLRLGVDSDEEAEELRALRREFEEGAKGA
;
A
#
# COMPACT_ATOMS: atom_id res chain seq x y z
N MET A 1 39.89 -17.53 -8.52
CA MET A 1 40.18 -17.36 -7.07
C MET A 1 39.87 -18.64 -6.32
N ALA A 2 40.66 -18.97 -5.30
CA ALA A 2 40.46 -20.17 -4.46
C ALA A 2 39.10 -20.17 -3.72
N ILE A 3 38.62 -18.99 -3.30
CA ILE A 3 37.34 -18.83 -2.58
C ILE A 3 36.13 -19.27 -3.42
N ALA A 4 36.07 -18.88 -4.69
CA ALA A 4 34.96 -19.27 -5.58
C ALA A 4 34.88 -20.79 -5.77
N LYS A 5 36.03 -21.45 -5.98
CA LYS A 5 36.12 -22.92 -6.07
C LYS A 5 35.76 -23.61 -4.76
N GLY A 6 36.13 -23.03 -3.62
CA GLY A 6 35.75 -23.53 -2.29
C GLY A 6 34.24 -23.48 -2.08
N ARG A 7 33.61 -22.35 -2.41
CA ARG A 7 32.15 -22.19 -2.37
C ARG A 7 31.45 -23.19 -3.28
N GLU A 8 31.90 -23.36 -4.52
CA GLU A 8 31.32 -24.30 -5.47
C GLU A 8 31.35 -25.75 -4.94
N ARG A 9 32.50 -26.19 -4.41
CA ARG A 9 32.62 -27.52 -3.78
C ARG A 9 31.69 -27.68 -2.58
N LEU A 10 31.61 -26.67 -1.72
CA LEU A 10 30.72 -26.70 -0.56
C LEU A 10 29.25 -26.78 -0.98
N LEU A 11 28.82 -26.00 -1.96
CA LEU A 11 27.44 -26.06 -2.46
C LEU A 11 27.13 -27.37 -3.19
N GLY A 12 28.13 -27.99 -3.83
CA GLY A 12 28.00 -29.34 -4.40
C GLY A 12 27.90 -30.44 -3.36
N ALA A 13 28.61 -30.30 -2.22
CA ALA A 13 28.55 -31.24 -1.10
C ALA A 13 27.29 -31.04 -0.24
N GLU A 14 26.81 -29.81 -0.11
CA GLU A 14 25.68 -29.43 0.75
C GLU A 14 24.65 -28.57 -0.02
N PRO A 15 23.80 -29.18 -0.88
CA PRO A 15 22.85 -28.45 -1.72
C PRO A 15 21.80 -27.64 -0.95
N GLU A 16 21.46 -28.08 0.26
CA GLU A 16 20.50 -27.39 1.14
C GLU A 16 20.98 -25.98 1.53
N LEU A 17 22.29 -25.72 1.55
CA LEU A 17 22.81 -24.37 1.80
C LEU A 17 22.40 -23.39 0.69
N ALA A 18 22.41 -23.83 -0.56
CA ALA A 18 21.96 -23.01 -1.69
C ALA A 18 20.45 -22.77 -1.62
N ARG A 19 19.67 -23.84 -1.37
CA ARG A 19 18.20 -23.76 -1.24
C ARG A 19 17.77 -22.82 -0.11
N ASN A 20 18.41 -22.93 1.05
CA ASN A 20 18.12 -22.07 2.20
C ASN A 20 18.52 -20.61 1.96
N ALA A 21 19.62 -20.37 1.25
CA ALA A 21 20.03 -19.02 0.87
C ALA A 21 19.02 -18.40 -0.11
N ASP A 22 18.56 -19.18 -1.09
CA ASP A 22 17.55 -18.76 -2.07
C ASP A 22 16.18 -18.47 -1.41
N ALA A 23 15.73 -19.34 -0.51
CA ALA A 23 14.49 -19.14 0.25
C ALA A 23 14.51 -17.82 1.05
N ARG A 24 15.60 -17.55 1.78
CA ARG A 24 15.76 -16.28 2.51
C ARG A 24 15.87 -15.06 1.58
N ALA A 25 16.49 -15.22 0.41
CA ALA A 25 16.58 -14.13 -0.57
C ALA A 25 15.19 -13.79 -1.12
N THR A 26 14.39 -14.81 -1.41
CA THR A 26 13.00 -14.67 -1.87
C THR A 26 12.12 -14.01 -0.83
N GLU A 27 12.19 -14.46 0.43
CA GLU A 27 11.43 -13.86 1.54
C GLU A 27 11.78 -12.37 1.73
N LYS A 28 13.08 -12.02 1.71
CA LYS A 28 13.52 -10.63 1.80
C LYS A 28 13.05 -9.79 0.61
N ALA A 29 13.03 -10.36 -0.59
CA ALA A 29 12.53 -9.67 -1.77
C ALA A 29 11.02 -9.38 -1.64
N GLY A 30 10.23 -10.35 -1.16
CA GLY A 30 8.82 -10.16 -0.83
C GLY A 30 8.60 -9.04 0.19
N ALA A 31 9.30 -9.10 1.33
CA ALA A 31 9.19 -8.06 2.36
C ALA A 31 9.58 -6.65 1.85
N ALA A 32 10.62 -6.55 1.03
CA ALA A 32 11.00 -5.27 0.41
C ALA A 32 9.96 -4.77 -0.59
N GLN A 33 9.31 -5.68 -1.32
CA GLN A 33 8.22 -5.34 -2.22
C GLN A 33 7.00 -4.82 -1.45
N ASP A 34 6.61 -5.49 -0.36
CA ASP A 34 5.48 -5.08 0.48
C ASP A 34 5.72 -3.70 1.09
N GLN A 35 6.94 -3.46 1.59
CA GLN A 35 7.33 -2.13 2.08
C GLN A 35 7.22 -1.06 0.99
N ARG A 36 7.67 -1.37 -0.24
CA ARG A 36 7.56 -0.43 -1.37
C ARG A 36 6.11 -0.14 -1.71
N ILE A 37 5.23 -1.13 -1.67
CA ILE A 37 3.78 -0.95 -1.91
C ILE A 37 3.20 -0.03 -0.84
N ALA A 38 3.49 -0.29 0.45
CA ALA A 38 3.01 0.55 1.54
C ALA A 38 3.49 2.02 1.43
N PHE A 39 4.75 2.25 1.06
CA PHE A 39 5.24 3.62 0.81
C PHE A 39 4.53 4.27 -0.38
N TYR A 40 4.30 3.53 -1.46
CA TYR A 40 3.59 4.05 -2.61
C TYR A 40 2.14 4.42 -2.28
N GLU A 41 1.42 3.57 -1.54
CA GLU A 41 0.05 3.82 -1.08
C GLU A 41 -0.01 5.08 -0.20
N ALA A 42 0.92 5.23 0.75
CA ALA A 42 1.00 6.42 1.60
C ALA A 42 1.26 7.71 0.82
N GLU A 43 2.12 7.67 -0.21
CA GLU A 43 2.34 8.84 -1.08
C GLU A 43 1.10 9.15 -1.94
N ILE A 44 0.37 8.12 -2.40
CA ILE A 44 -0.89 8.32 -3.12
C ILE A 44 -1.95 8.96 -2.23
N GLU A 45 -2.14 8.49 -1.00
CA GLU A 45 -3.06 9.10 -0.02
C GLU A 45 -2.71 10.57 0.20
N ARG A 46 -1.41 10.87 0.34
CA ARG A 46 -0.94 12.26 0.49
C ARG A 46 -1.25 13.12 -0.73
N GLU A 47 -0.99 12.62 -1.94
CA GLU A 47 -1.30 13.34 -3.18
C GLU A 47 -2.81 13.58 -3.33
N ILE A 48 -3.65 12.61 -2.93
CA ILE A 48 -5.11 12.77 -2.90
C ILE A 48 -5.51 13.88 -1.92
N ALA A 49 -4.95 13.89 -0.71
CA ALA A 49 -5.22 14.92 0.30
C ALA A 49 -4.79 16.32 -0.17
N ASP A 50 -3.60 16.43 -0.77
CA ASP A 50 -3.10 17.69 -1.32
C ASP A 50 -3.95 18.16 -2.52
N TYR A 51 -4.40 17.23 -3.37
CA TYR A 51 -5.31 17.53 -4.47
C TYR A 51 -6.69 18.01 -3.96
N ALA A 52 -7.30 17.31 -2.99
CA ALA A 52 -8.57 17.73 -2.38
C ALA A 52 -8.47 19.13 -1.77
N ARG A 53 -7.38 19.41 -1.04
CA ARG A 53 -7.08 20.74 -0.50
C ARG A 53 -6.96 21.79 -1.60
N SER A 54 -6.31 21.47 -2.73
CA SER A 54 -6.19 22.39 -3.88
C SER A 54 -7.55 22.77 -4.50
N GLN A 55 -8.54 21.87 -4.39
CA GLN A 55 -9.90 22.09 -4.86
C GLN A 55 -10.81 22.71 -3.79
N GLY A 56 -10.30 22.91 -2.56
CA GLY A 56 -11.06 23.46 -1.45
C GLY A 56 -12.16 22.53 -0.93
N VAL A 57 -12.01 21.22 -1.10
CA VAL A 57 -12.96 20.20 -0.63
C VAL A 57 -12.32 19.26 0.38
N ASP A 58 -13.14 18.59 1.19
CA ASP A 58 -12.71 17.52 2.08
C ASP A 58 -12.21 16.30 1.28
N GLU A 59 -11.20 15.61 1.81
CA GLU A 59 -10.58 14.45 1.16
C GLU A 59 -11.59 13.34 0.92
N LEU A 60 -12.40 13.01 1.94
CA LEU A 60 -13.39 11.96 1.83
C LEU A 60 -14.49 12.34 0.83
N ASP A 61 -14.88 13.62 0.78
CA ASP A 61 -15.85 14.12 -0.19
C ASP A 61 -15.31 14.05 -1.62
N MET A 62 -14.01 14.28 -1.83
CA MET A 62 -13.35 14.09 -3.12
C MET A 62 -13.38 12.61 -3.52
N LEU A 63 -13.01 11.72 -2.60
CA LEU A 63 -13.00 10.27 -2.83
C LEU A 63 -14.39 9.73 -3.17
N LEU A 64 -15.41 10.16 -2.43
CA LEU A 64 -16.81 9.80 -2.72
C LEU A 64 -17.20 10.22 -4.13
N ARG A 65 -16.85 11.43 -4.55
CA ARG A 65 -17.17 11.93 -5.89
C ARG A 65 -16.47 11.16 -7.01
N LEU A 66 -15.22 10.74 -6.80
CA LEU A 66 -14.46 9.97 -7.78
C LEU A 66 -14.86 8.48 -7.81
N GLY A 67 -15.44 7.97 -6.73
CA GLY A 67 -15.79 6.56 -6.57
C GLY A 67 -17.19 6.17 -7.05
N VAL A 68 -18.00 7.14 -7.49
CA VAL A 68 -19.38 6.92 -7.95
C VAL A 68 -19.55 7.34 -9.40
N ASP A 69 -20.60 6.81 -10.04
CA ASP A 69 -20.84 7.03 -11.47
C ASP A 69 -21.60 8.34 -11.75
N SER A 70 -22.12 9.02 -10.72
CA SER A 70 -22.89 10.27 -10.86
C SER A 70 -22.68 11.24 -9.69
N ASP A 71 -22.77 12.54 -9.98
CA ASP A 71 -22.71 13.59 -8.95
C ASP A 71 -23.90 13.48 -7.96
N GLU A 72 -25.05 12.95 -8.39
CA GLU A 72 -26.24 12.74 -7.55
C GLU A 72 -25.99 11.68 -6.47
N GLU A 73 -25.39 10.54 -6.84
CA GLU A 73 -24.98 9.50 -5.89
C GLU A 73 -23.93 10.00 -4.90
N ALA A 74 -22.99 10.84 -5.36
CA ALA A 74 -21.98 11.45 -4.48
C ALA A 74 -22.63 12.33 -3.41
N GLU A 75 -23.62 13.15 -3.79
CA GLU A 75 -24.33 14.03 -2.85
C GLU A 75 -25.19 13.24 -1.86
N GLU A 76 -25.85 12.16 -2.28
CA GLU A 76 -26.59 11.27 -1.39
C GLU A 76 -25.67 10.66 -0.30
N LEU A 77 -24.50 10.15 -0.69
CA LEU A 77 -23.52 9.60 0.25
C LEU A 77 -22.95 10.66 1.20
N ARG A 78 -22.69 11.89 0.70
CA ARG A 78 -22.28 13.03 1.53
C ARG A 78 -23.35 13.44 2.53
N ALA A 79 -24.63 13.39 2.13
CA ALA A 79 -25.75 13.71 3.02
C ALA A 79 -25.88 12.66 4.14
N LEU A 80 -25.87 11.37 3.78
CA LEU A 80 -25.88 10.26 4.73
C LEU A 80 -24.76 10.39 5.77
N ARG A 81 -23.54 10.68 5.34
CA ARG A 81 -22.40 10.90 6.24
C ARG A 81 -22.66 12.02 7.25
N ARG A 82 -23.15 13.18 6.78
CA ARG A 82 -23.44 14.33 7.66
C ARG A 82 -24.47 13.97 8.72
N GLU A 83 -25.52 13.24 8.36
CA GLU A 83 -26.53 12.76 9.31
C GLU A 83 -25.93 11.83 10.37
N PHE A 84 -25.01 10.94 9.99
CA PHE A 84 -24.30 10.07 10.95
C PHE A 84 -23.38 10.85 11.89
N GLU A 85 -22.63 11.83 11.38
CA GLU A 85 -21.75 12.65 12.21
C GLU A 85 -22.51 13.54 13.19
N GLU A 86 -23.66 14.09 12.77
CA GLU A 86 -24.55 14.87 13.62
C GLU A 86 -25.24 13.99 14.68
N GLY A 87 -25.70 12.79 14.30
CA GLY A 87 -26.28 11.81 15.22
C GLY A 87 -25.28 11.31 16.27
N ALA A 88 -24.01 11.10 15.89
CA ALA A 88 -22.95 10.67 16.81
C ALA A 88 -22.51 11.77 17.79
N LYS A 89 -22.64 13.06 17.43
CA LYS A 89 -22.33 14.19 18.32
C LYS A 89 -23.48 14.55 19.27
N GLY A 90 -24.70 14.08 18.98
CA GLY A 90 -25.90 14.32 19.79
C GLY A 90 -26.22 13.24 20.83
N ALA A 91 -25.49 12.11 20.84
CA ALA A 91 -25.62 11.00 21.79
C ALA A 91 -24.53 11.05 22.87
#